data_AF-A0A7C8F7U8-F1
#
_entry.id   AF-A0A7C8F7U8-F1
#
_cell.length_a   1.000
_cell.length_b   1.000
_cell.length_c   1.000
_cell.angle_alpha   90.00
_cell.angle_beta   90.00
_cell.angle_gamma   90.00
#
_symmetry.space_group_name_H-M   'P 1'
#
loop_
_entity.id
_entity.type
_entity.pdbx_description
1 polymer ?
#
loop_
_entity_poly.entity_id
_entity_poly.type
_entity_poly.pdbx_seq_one_letter_code
_entity_poly.pdbx_strand_id
1 'polypeptide(L)'
;MKNSVSSEVMGDLSASTLSEDFRRAATEFAAMQQAQQAALLAGNCKDLFSWRQNRERAFRGIARILEKLAACGQETTGCIAVARKIIQQLLAEEIVLQELIARQQLQVQEQLLAMRKGKEALLGYNMKKGLVPRPRYLSSRT
;
A
#
# COMPACT_ATOMS: atom_id res chain seq x y z
N MET A 1 -55.03 13.16 15.33
CA MET A 1 -54.30 12.96 14.04
C MET A 1 -53.12 13.91 14.07
N LYS A 2 -51.96 13.55 14.63
CA LYS A 2 -50.85 12.83 13.98
C LYS A 2 -50.67 13.21 12.52
N ASN A 3 -49.68 14.05 12.25
CA ASN A 3 -48.68 13.89 11.18
C ASN A 3 -47.51 14.86 11.45
N SER A 4 -46.71 14.53 12.47
CA SER A 4 -45.29 14.90 12.50
C SER A 4 -44.58 13.91 11.59
N VAL A 5 -44.34 14.30 10.34
CA VAL A 5 -43.48 13.55 9.44
C VAL A 5 -42.08 14.13 9.57
N SER A 6 -41.24 13.32 10.19
CA SER A 6 -39.79 13.36 10.28
C SER A 6 -39.11 13.99 9.06
N SER A 7 -38.39 15.08 9.31
CA SER A 7 -37.31 15.58 8.44
C SER A 7 -36.00 15.60 9.25
N GLU A 8 -35.67 14.48 9.87
CA GLU A 8 -34.32 14.21 10.34
C GLU A 8 -33.63 13.31 9.32
N VAL A 9 -32.32 13.54 9.16
CA VAL A 9 -31.36 12.85 8.27
C VAL A 9 -31.23 13.40 6.84
N MET A 10 -31.19 14.72 6.67
CA MET A 10 -30.16 15.28 5.76
C MET A 10 -28.90 15.46 6.63
N GLY A 11 -27.96 14.52 6.54
CA GLY A 11 -26.70 14.63 7.28
C GLY A 11 -26.07 15.99 7.01
N ASP A 12 -25.73 16.71 8.08
CA ASP A 12 -25.21 18.08 7.99
C ASP A 12 -23.99 18.13 7.07
N LEU A 13 -24.22 18.52 5.82
CA LEU A 13 -23.21 18.80 4.78
C LEU A 13 -22.50 20.13 5.07
N SER A 14 -22.30 20.45 6.35
CA SER A 14 -21.58 21.63 6.74
C SER A 14 -20.11 21.51 6.30
N ALA A 15 -19.52 22.63 5.90
CA ALA A 15 -18.12 22.67 5.53
C ALA A 15 -17.19 22.17 6.64
N SER A 16 -17.55 22.38 7.90
CA SER A 16 -16.81 21.88 9.06
C SER A 16 -16.84 20.36 9.14
N THR A 17 -18.01 19.73 9.00
CA THR A 17 -18.14 18.26 9.01
C THR A 17 -17.32 17.64 7.88
N LEU A 18 -17.40 18.19 6.66
CA LEU A 18 -16.63 17.71 5.52
C LEU A 18 -15.11 17.90 5.71
N SER A 19 -14.69 18.97 6.41
CA SER A 19 -13.28 19.19 6.72
C SER A 19 -12.76 18.17 7.74
N GLU A 20 -13.55 17.83 8.76
CA GLU A 20 -13.21 16.79 9.74
C GLU A 20 -13.17 15.41 9.09
N ASP A 21 -14.15 15.08 8.27
CA ASP A 21 -14.18 13.84 7.47
C ASP A 21 -12.95 13.72 6.59
N PHE A 22 -12.57 14.81 5.91
CA PHE A 22 -11.36 14.85 5.09
C PHE A 22 -10.11 14.59 5.94
N ARG A 23 -9.96 15.26 7.09
CA ARG A 23 -8.80 15.07 7.97
C ARG A 23 -8.69 13.64 8.44
N ARG A 24 -9.79 13.05 8.90
CA ARG A 24 -9.85 11.65 9.33
C ARG A 24 -9.45 10.70 8.21
N ALA A 25 -10.07 10.83 7.03
CA ALA A 25 -9.75 10.00 5.87
C ALA A 25 -8.28 10.14 5.45
N ALA A 26 -7.73 11.36 5.50
CA ALA A 26 -6.32 11.60 5.21
C ALA A 26 -5.39 10.96 6.25
N THR A 27 -5.71 11.04 7.53
CA THR A 27 -4.94 10.38 8.60
C THR A 27 -4.95 8.86 8.46
N GLU A 28 -6.11 8.27 8.16
CA GLU A 28 -6.23 6.82 7.90
C GLU A 28 -5.40 6.41 6.68
N PHE A 29 -5.42 7.23 5.62
CA PHE A 29 -4.64 6.98 4.42
C PHE A 29 -3.12 7.06 4.68
N ALA A 30 -2.67 8.06 5.43
CA ALA A 30 -1.27 8.19 5.84
C ALA A 30 -0.82 6.98 6.68
N ALA A 31 -1.63 6.56 7.66
CA ALA A 31 -1.34 5.38 8.48
C ALA A 31 -1.19 4.11 7.63
N MET A 32 -2.03 3.94 6.61
CA MET A 32 -1.93 2.83 5.65
C MET A 32 -0.67 2.92 4.77
N GLN A 33 -0.23 4.13 4.37
CA GLN A 33 1.03 4.32 3.64
C GLN A 33 2.22 3.95 4.54
N GLN A 34 2.24 4.40 5.79
CA GLN A 34 3.28 4.09 6.77
C GLN A 34 3.36 2.60 7.10
N ALA A 35 2.21 1.94 7.27
CA ALA A 35 2.16 0.49 7.50
C ALA A 35 2.77 -0.30 6.33
N GLN A 36 2.48 0.11 5.10
CA GLN A 36 3.07 -0.51 3.91
C GLN A 36 4.56 -0.23 3.79
N GLN A 37 5.00 0.98 4.11
CA GLN A 37 6.41 1.34 4.15
C GLN A 37 7.17 0.43 5.14
N ALA A 38 6.64 0.26 6.36
CA ALA A 38 7.22 -0.63 7.36
C ALA A 38 7.27 -2.09 6.88
N ALA A 39 6.20 -2.57 6.22
CA ALA A 39 6.16 -3.91 5.65
C ALA A 39 7.22 -4.12 4.57
N LEU A 40 7.41 -3.14 3.67
CA LEU A 40 8.42 -3.18 2.62
C LEU A 40 9.84 -3.18 3.20
N LEU A 41 10.11 -2.34 4.21
CA LEU A 41 11.40 -2.32 4.90
C LEU A 41 11.72 -3.64 5.62
N ALA A 42 10.69 -4.33 6.12
CA ALA A 42 10.82 -5.67 6.70
C ALA A 42 10.91 -6.79 5.63
N GLY A 43 10.89 -6.46 4.34
CA GLY A 43 10.91 -7.42 3.23
C GLY A 43 9.60 -8.20 3.05
N ASN A 44 8.51 -7.79 3.71
CA ASN A 44 7.22 -8.46 3.61
C ASN A 44 6.39 -7.90 2.44
N CYS A 45 6.32 -8.67 1.35
CA CYS A 45 5.59 -8.30 0.13
C CYS A 45 4.33 -9.15 -0.13
N LYS A 46 3.85 -9.93 0.86
CA LYS A 46 2.83 -10.97 0.62
C LYS A 46 1.47 -10.43 0.18
N ASP A 47 1.12 -9.20 0.58
CA ASP A 47 -0.23 -8.65 0.43
C ASP A 47 -0.30 -7.38 -0.45
N LEU A 48 0.60 -7.23 -1.42
CA LEU A 48 0.64 -6.04 -2.29
C LEU A 48 -0.65 -5.80 -3.08
N PHE A 49 -1.34 -6.86 -3.51
CA PHE A 49 -2.55 -6.74 -4.32
C PHE A 49 -3.74 -6.21 -3.51
N SER A 50 -4.00 -6.81 -2.35
CA SER A 50 -5.07 -6.38 -1.44
C SER A 50 -4.79 -4.97 -0.92
N TRP A 51 -3.53 -4.66 -0.59
CA TRP A 51 -3.11 -3.32 -0.23
C TRP A 51 -3.41 -2.30 -1.33
N ARG A 52 -3.04 -2.58 -2.60
CA ARG A 52 -3.29 -1.67 -3.73
C ARG A 52 -4.78 -1.39 -3.92
N GLN A 53 -5.63 -2.41 -3.78
CA GLN A 53 -7.08 -2.25 -3.87
C GLN A 53 -7.62 -1.37 -2.73
N ASN A 54 -7.16 -1.59 -1.51
CA ASN A 54 -7.56 -0.78 -0.35
C ASN A 54 -7.08 0.66 -0.47
N ARG A 55 -5.85 0.87 -0.95
CA ARG A 55 -5.30 2.20 -1.25
C ARG A 55 -6.15 2.96 -2.26
N GLU A 56 -6.47 2.32 -3.37
CA GLU A 56 -7.31 2.92 -4.43
C GLU A 56 -8.70 3.30 -3.89
N ARG A 57 -9.30 2.43 -3.07
CA ARG A 57 -10.60 2.70 -2.43
C ARG A 57 -10.52 3.92 -1.51
N ALA A 58 -9.51 3.99 -0.64
CA ALA A 58 -9.33 5.08 0.29
C ALA A 58 -9.02 6.41 -0.42
N PHE A 59 -8.19 6.38 -1.47
CA PHE A 59 -7.89 7.55 -2.30
C PHE A 59 -9.15 8.11 -2.97
N ARG A 60 -9.99 7.25 -3.55
CA ARG A 60 -11.29 7.67 -4.11
C ARG A 60 -12.23 8.24 -3.04
N GLY A 61 -12.16 7.71 -1.81
CA GLY A 61 -12.88 8.27 -0.66
C GLY A 61 -12.47 9.71 -0.39
N ILE A 62 -11.17 9.98 -0.30
CA ILE A 62 -10.60 11.32 -0.11
C ILE A 62 -11.02 12.26 -1.25
N ALA A 63 -10.90 11.81 -2.51
CA ALA A 63 -11.26 12.61 -3.68
C ALA A 63 -12.73 13.07 -3.64
N ARG A 64 -13.65 12.17 -3.29
CA ARG A 64 -15.08 12.50 -3.17
C ARG A 64 -15.36 13.53 -2.06
N ILE A 65 -14.64 13.47 -0.94
CA ILE A 65 -14.79 14.45 0.15
C ILE A 65 -14.29 15.82 -0.32
N LEU A 66 -13.16 15.86 -1.05
CA LEU A 66 -12.62 17.09 -1.62
C LEU A 66 -13.55 17.73 -2.64
N GLU A 67 -14.18 16.94 -3.51
CA GLU A 67 -15.19 17.42 -4.46
C GLU A 67 -16.36 18.09 -3.74
N LYS A 68 -16.87 17.47 -2.67
CA LYS A 68 -17.93 18.05 -1.84
C LYS A 68 -17.48 19.34 -1.14
N LEU A 69 -16.26 19.34 -0.59
CA LEU A 69 -15.70 20.51 0.09
C LEU A 69 -15.48 21.68 -0.89
N ALA A 70 -15.09 21.40 -2.13
CA ALA A 70 -14.98 22.41 -3.19
C ALA A 70 -16.36 22.97 -3.61
N ALA A 71 -17.39 22.12 -3.61
CA ALA A 71 -18.76 22.53 -3.92
C ALA A 71 -19.39 23.45 -2.85
N CYS A 72 -18.87 23.46 -1.61
CA CYS A 72 -19.31 24.37 -0.54
C CYS A 72 -18.92 25.85 -0.76
N GLY A 73 -18.14 26.18 -1.80
CA GLY A 73 -17.89 27.57 -2.19
C GLY A 73 -16.96 28.36 -1.24
N GLN A 74 -17.02 29.69 -1.31
CA GLN A 74 -16.06 30.63 -0.69
C GLN A 74 -16.03 30.63 0.86
N GLU A 75 -17.00 30.01 1.53
CA GLU A 75 -17.00 29.87 3.00
C GLU A 75 -15.87 28.95 3.52
N THR A 76 -15.11 28.32 2.61
CA THR A 76 -14.16 27.25 2.94
C THR A 76 -12.69 27.59 2.62
N THR A 77 -12.34 28.83 2.30
CA THR A 77 -10.98 29.21 1.85
C THR A 77 -9.88 28.74 2.81
N GLY A 78 -10.11 28.84 4.13
CA GLY A 78 -9.20 28.30 5.15
C GLY A 78 -9.14 26.76 5.17
N CYS A 79 -10.29 26.10 4.99
CA CYS A 79 -10.36 24.63 4.91
C CYS A 79 -9.65 24.09 3.66
N ILE A 80 -9.79 24.76 2.52
CA ILE A 80 -9.11 24.40 1.26
C ILE A 80 -7.59 24.53 1.40
N ALA A 81 -7.10 25.58 2.07
CA ALA A 81 -5.66 25.76 2.31
C ALA A 81 -5.08 24.63 3.17
N VAL A 82 -5.80 24.23 4.24
CA VAL A 82 -5.42 23.09 5.08
C VAL A 82 -5.46 21.78 4.30
N ALA A 83 -6.53 21.56 3.52
CA ALA A 83 -6.67 20.36 2.69
C ALA A 83 -5.51 20.24 1.68
N ARG A 84 -5.13 21.34 1.03
CA ARG A 84 -3.97 21.40 0.13
C ARG A 84 -2.69 20.97 0.82
N LYS A 85 -2.41 21.49 2.02
CA LYS A 85 -1.20 21.13 2.79
C LYS A 85 -1.16 19.64 3.11
N ILE A 86 -2.30 19.08 3.53
CA ILE A 86 -2.42 17.65 3.84
C ILE A 86 -2.19 16.80 2.58
N ILE A 87 -2.81 17.15 1.44
CA ILE A 87 -2.60 16.45 0.17
C ILE A 87 -1.13 16.48 -0.25
N GLN A 88 -0.47 17.63 -0.13
CA GLN A 88 0.96 17.75 -0.45
C GLN A 88 1.81 16.79 0.40
N GLN A 89 1.49 16.64 1.69
CA GLN A 89 2.17 15.69 2.56
C GLN A 89 1.92 14.23 2.12
N LEU A 90 0.66 13.86 1.85
CA LEU A 90 0.31 12.51 1.38
C LEU A 90 1.00 12.15 0.06
N LEU A 91 1.16 13.13 -0.85
CA LEU A 91 1.88 12.95 -2.12
C LEU A 91 3.38 12.76 -1.90
N ALA A 92 3.99 13.52 -0.97
CA ALA A 92 5.40 13.33 -0.63
C ALA A 92 5.65 11.94 -0.05
N GLU A 93 4.78 11.46 0.85
CA GLU A 93 4.85 10.11 1.41
C GLU A 93 4.65 9.03 0.32
N GLU A 94 3.76 9.28 -0.65
CA GLU A 94 3.54 8.38 -1.78
C GLU A 94 4.78 8.25 -2.69
N ILE A 95 5.49 9.35 -2.94
CA ILE A 95 6.73 9.33 -3.75
C ILE A 95 7.77 8.43 -3.08
N VAL A 96 7.98 8.60 -1.77
CA VAL A 96 8.91 7.76 -0.99
C VAL A 96 8.50 6.28 -1.07
N LEU A 97 7.21 6.00 -0.95
CA LEU A 97 6.69 4.63 -1.03
C LEU A 97 6.93 4.01 -2.40
N GLN A 98 6.73 4.76 -3.48
CA GLN A 98 6.98 4.30 -4.86
C GLN A 98 8.46 3.98 -5.09
N GLU A 99 9.36 4.80 -4.59
CA GLU A 99 10.81 4.53 -4.66
C GLU A 99 11.18 3.24 -3.93
N LEU A 100 10.61 3.00 -2.74
CA LEU A 100 10.84 1.77 -1.99
C LEU A 100 10.32 0.53 -2.72
N ILE A 101 9.12 0.61 -3.30
CA ILE A 101 8.56 -0.48 -4.11
C ILE A 101 9.48 -0.78 -5.30
N ALA A 102 9.97 0.25 -6.01
CA ALA A 102 10.85 0.07 -7.15
C ALA A 102 12.18 -0.59 -6.75
N ARG A 103 12.80 -0.15 -5.65
CA ARG A 103 14.02 -0.77 -5.10
C ARG A 103 13.81 -2.24 -4.74
N GLN A 104 12.69 -2.54 -4.09
CA GLN A 104 12.36 -3.92 -3.71
C GLN A 104 12.15 -4.81 -4.94
N GLN A 105 11.49 -4.31 -5.98
CA GLN A 105 11.31 -5.03 -7.24
C GLN A 105 12.64 -5.35 -7.92
N LEU A 106 13.56 -4.40 -7.95
CA LEU A 106 14.92 -4.60 -8.48
C LEU A 106 15.64 -5.72 -7.73
N GLN A 107 15.62 -5.67 -6.39
CA GLN A 107 16.26 -6.67 -5.54
C GLN A 107 15.68 -8.08 -5.78
N VAL A 108 14.36 -8.20 -5.91
CA VAL A 108 13.70 -9.48 -6.22
C VAL A 108 14.12 -9.99 -7.60
N GLN A 109 14.22 -9.12 -8.60
CA GLN A 109 14.70 -9.51 -9.93
C GLN A 109 16.14 -10.01 -9.91
N GLU A 110 17.04 -9.33 -9.20
CA GLU A 110 18.43 -9.74 -9.02
C GLU A 110 18.52 -11.12 -8.34
N GLN A 111 17.74 -11.33 -7.29
CA GLN A 111 17.66 -12.62 -6.60
C GLN A 111 17.17 -13.74 -7.54
N LEU A 112 16.12 -13.49 -8.31
CA LEU A 112 15.59 -14.47 -9.28
C LEU A 112 16.62 -14.79 -10.36
N LEU A 113 17.37 -13.80 -10.85
CA LEU A 113 18.45 -14.03 -11.82
C LEU A 113 19.58 -14.87 -11.20
N ALA A 114 19.98 -14.57 -9.96
CA ALA A 114 20.97 -15.36 -9.24
C ALA A 114 20.50 -16.81 -9.04
N MET A 115 19.24 -17.02 -8.67
CA MET A 115 18.64 -18.35 -8.52
C MET A 115 18.60 -19.12 -9.86
N ARG A 116 18.28 -18.46 -10.97
CA ARG A 116 18.32 -19.08 -12.30
C ARG A 116 19.72 -19.55 -12.67
N LYS A 117 20.73 -18.69 -12.49
CA LYS A 117 22.14 -19.04 -12.70
C LYS A 117 22.58 -20.20 -11.79
N GLY A 118 22.19 -20.17 -10.53
CA GLY A 118 22.45 -21.26 -9.58
C GLY A 118 21.81 -22.58 -10.01
N LYS A 119 20.56 -22.55 -10.49
CA LYS A 119 19.86 -23.71 -11.05
C LYS A 119 20.56 -24.25 -12.29
N GLU A 120 20.96 -23.39 -13.22
CA GLU A 120 21.71 -23.78 -14.42
C GLU A 120 23.04 -24.43 -14.07
N ALA A 121 23.78 -23.88 -13.10
CA ALA A 121 25.02 -24.47 -12.61
C ALA A 121 24.77 -25.87 -12.03
N LEU A 122 23.76 -26.05 -11.18
CA LEU A 122 23.40 -27.35 -10.61
C LEU A 122 22.99 -28.38 -11.68
N LEU A 123 22.26 -27.95 -12.71
CA LEU A 123 21.90 -28.81 -13.85
C LEU A 123 23.14 -29.22 -14.66
N GLY A 124 24.07 -28.28 -14.91
CA GLY A 124 25.35 -28.56 -15.56
C GLY A 124 26.20 -29.56 -14.77
N TYR A 125 26.16 -29.50 -13.43
CA TYR A 125 26.78 -30.50 -12.57
C TYR A 125 26.11 -31.87 -12.63
N ASN A 126 24.78 -31.95 -12.81
CA ASN A 126 24.05 -33.22 -12.91
C ASN A 126 24.13 -33.87 -14.29
N MET A 127 24.37 -33.12 -15.37
CA MET A 127 24.49 -33.66 -16.74
C MET A 127 25.70 -34.60 -16.94
N LYS A 128 26.71 -34.56 -16.06
CA LYS A 128 27.86 -35.48 -16.08
C LYS A 128 27.77 -36.63 -15.07
N LYS A 129 26.68 -36.75 -14.28
CA LYS A 129 26.55 -37.76 -13.21
C LYS A 129 25.67 -38.96 -13.55
N GLY A 130 25.81 -39.50 -14.76
CA GLY A 130 25.59 -40.95 -14.96
C GLY A 130 26.66 -41.82 -14.27
N LEU A 131 27.74 -41.21 -13.75
CA LEU A 131 28.94 -41.91 -13.26
C LEU A 131 29.54 -41.29 -11.99
N VAL A 132 28.73 -40.80 -11.03
CA VAL A 132 29.29 -40.42 -9.72
C VAL A 132 28.87 -41.43 -8.66
N PRO A 133 29.85 -42.11 -8.02
CA PRO A 133 29.54 -43.14 -7.04
C PRO A 133 28.72 -42.54 -5.91
N ARG A 134 27.60 -43.20 -5.62
CA ARG A 134 26.69 -42.89 -4.52
C ARG A 134 27.53 -42.86 -3.23
N PRO A 135 27.54 -41.77 -2.44
CA PRO A 135 28.26 -41.75 -1.18
C PRO A 135 27.68 -42.84 -0.29
N ARG A 136 28.46 -43.92 -0.09
CA ARG A 136 28.16 -44.92 0.92
C ARG A 136 28.51 -44.28 2.25
N TYR A 137 27.49 -43.76 2.93
CA TYR A 137 27.62 -43.42 4.34
C TYR A 137 28.08 -44.69 5.06
N LEU A 138 29.29 -44.63 5.62
CA LEU A 138 29.78 -45.66 6.52
C LEU A 138 28.83 -45.68 7.71
N SER A 139 27.93 -46.66 7.75
CA SER A 139 27.17 -46.97 8.94
C SER A 139 28.18 -47.36 10.02
N SER A 140 28.47 -46.45 10.94
CA SER A 140 29.21 -46.76 12.16
C SER A 140 28.35 -47.70 13.00
N ARG A 141 28.60 -49.01 12.86
CA ARG A 141 28.26 -49.99 13.89
C ARG A 141 29.28 -49.84 15.01
N THR A 142 28.83 -49.31 16.13
CA THR A 142 29.31 -49.66 17.47
C THR A 142 28.14 -50.33 18.16
#